data_AF-A0A3B5A783-F1
#
_entry.id   AF-A0A3B5A783-F1
#
_cell.length_a   1.000
_cell.length_b   1.000
_cell.length_c   1.000
_cell.angle_alpha   90.00
_cell.angle_beta   90.00
_cell.angle_gamma   90.00
#
_symmetry.space_group_name_H-M   'P 1'
#
loop_
_entity.id
_entity.type
_entity.pdbx_description
1 polymer ?
#
loop_
_entity_poly.entity_id
_entity_poly.type
_entity_poly.pdbx_seq_one_letter_code
_entity_poly.pdbx_strand_id
1 'polypeptide(L)'
;MAAGEMCCSLLPLLVALSPALLLLLQRPDVADGHWEDYKYGRQGAEHHCTWKCVLFTLQWPGGFCQSLNNESLCRIPQNVNNWTIHGLWPLKSKDCCDCWPMFHSDVQELEAELTEHWPSLLKTKSSFQFWREEWRKHGACAACVEGLNSPLRYFQICLKLRHQFDIHRLLDDAGITPSCDRPYKVEEVHGVLAPHLGDKLEIQCVTDDKGQQVWFQVKIGLSRNLTVGCDHHGDAAAGPGPGWYPSPGHPCPPGDPFYYLPIDHEQPLRPCG
;
A
#
# COMPACT_ATOMS: atom_id res chain seq x y z
N MET A 1 -36.01 -49.80 -0.30
CA MET A 1 -37.03 -50.55 0.46
C MET A 1 -36.55 -51.99 0.54
N ALA A 2 -36.38 -52.65 1.68
CA ALA A 2 -36.64 -52.25 3.07
C ALA A 2 -35.45 -52.65 4.00
N ALA A 3 -35.55 -52.39 5.31
CA ALA A 3 -34.51 -52.61 6.32
C ALA A 3 -35.06 -53.34 7.57
N GLY A 4 -34.17 -53.84 8.46
CA GLY A 4 -34.47 -54.50 9.75
C GLY A 4 -34.88 -55.99 9.63
N GLU A 5 -34.82 -56.90 10.63
CA GLU A 5 -34.36 -56.95 12.06
C GLU A 5 -34.38 -58.46 12.50
N MET A 6 -33.82 -59.00 13.61
CA MET A 6 -32.69 -58.65 14.51
C MET A 6 -32.43 -59.79 15.56
N CYS A 7 -31.19 -59.88 16.08
CA CYS A 7 -30.80 -60.42 17.42
C CYS A 7 -30.43 -61.90 17.73
N CYS A 8 -29.77 -62.03 18.90
CA CYS A 8 -29.32 -63.19 19.70
C CYS A 8 -28.07 -63.98 19.23
N SER A 9 -27.15 -64.45 20.11
CA SER A 9 -26.76 -64.11 21.51
C SER A 9 -25.51 -64.94 21.91
N LEU A 10 -24.88 -64.62 23.06
CA LEU A 10 -23.96 -65.44 23.91
C LEU A 10 -22.45 -65.09 23.95
N LEU A 11 -22.09 -64.34 25.01
CA LEU A 11 -20.92 -64.55 25.88
C LEU A 11 -21.42 -65.31 27.15
N PRO A 12 -20.59 -65.82 28.11
CA PRO A 12 -19.19 -65.44 28.42
C PRO A 12 -18.25 -66.61 28.81
N LEU A 13 -17.00 -66.28 29.18
CA LEU A 13 -16.37 -66.82 30.40
C LEU A 13 -15.15 -65.98 30.83
N LEU A 14 -15.05 -65.70 32.13
CA LEU A 14 -14.00 -64.92 32.79
C LEU A 14 -12.92 -65.83 33.36
N VAL A 15 -11.65 -65.42 33.28
CA VAL A 15 -10.58 -65.91 34.16
C VAL A 15 -9.78 -64.72 34.66
N ALA A 16 -9.66 -64.57 35.97
CA ALA A 16 -8.95 -63.46 36.61
C ALA A 16 -7.94 -63.99 37.65
N LEU A 17 -6.66 -63.65 37.45
CA LEU A 17 -5.52 -63.80 38.38
C LEU A 17 -4.45 -62.79 37.93
N SER A 18 -3.67 -62.09 38.75
CA SER A 18 -3.84 -61.60 40.14
C SER A 18 -2.79 -60.48 40.35
N PRO A 19 -3.06 -59.35 41.02
CA PRO A 19 -2.16 -58.18 40.99
C PRO A 19 -1.13 -58.18 42.12
N ALA A 20 0.02 -58.83 41.95
CA ALA A 20 1.12 -58.75 42.91
C ALA A 20 2.52 -59.06 42.31
N LEU A 21 3.17 -58.06 41.71
CA LEU A 21 4.64 -58.00 41.66
C LEU A 21 5.12 -56.54 41.60
N LEU A 22 5.21 -55.91 42.76
CA LEU A 22 5.84 -54.60 42.91
C LEU A 22 7.37 -54.73 42.94
N LEU A 23 8.03 -53.73 42.34
CA LEU A 23 9.36 -53.24 42.69
C LEU A 23 10.54 -54.24 42.62
N LEU A 24 11.39 -54.05 41.61
CA LEU A 24 12.76 -53.57 41.82
C LEU A 24 13.42 -53.19 40.48
N LEU A 25 13.90 -51.95 40.40
CA LEU A 25 15.09 -51.43 39.69
C LEU A 25 14.83 -50.00 39.20
N GLN A 26 15.54 -49.05 39.80
CA GLN A 26 15.49 -47.64 39.45
C GLN A 26 16.69 -47.28 38.56
N ARG A 27 16.43 -46.63 37.41
CA ARG A 27 17.32 -45.69 36.69
C ARG A 27 18.62 -46.28 36.06
N PRO A 28 19.30 -45.56 35.13
CA PRO A 28 19.22 -44.13 34.81
C PRO A 28 18.63 -43.74 33.45
N ASP A 29 18.35 -42.45 33.31
CA ASP A 29 17.92 -41.79 32.09
C ASP A 29 19.03 -41.80 31.02
N VAL A 30 18.68 -42.15 29.78
CA VAL A 30 19.49 -41.90 28.57
C VAL A 30 18.59 -41.22 27.56
N ALA A 31 18.95 -40.01 27.15
CA ALA A 31 18.23 -39.26 26.13
C ALA A 31 18.69 -39.69 24.73
N ASP A 32 17.73 -40.00 23.85
CA ASP A 32 17.98 -40.09 22.40
C ASP A 32 16.66 -39.93 21.62
N GLY A 33 16.75 -39.61 20.32
CA GLY A 33 15.67 -39.87 19.35
C GLY A 33 14.66 -38.75 19.11
N HIS A 34 15.11 -37.63 18.52
CA HIS A 34 14.24 -36.57 17.98
C HIS A 34 13.46 -37.06 16.73
N TRP A 35 12.13 -37.14 16.83
CA TRP A 35 11.21 -37.30 15.69
C TRP A 35 9.90 -36.56 16.04
N GLU A 36 9.74 -35.36 15.49
CA GLU A 36 8.45 -34.65 15.47
C GLU A 36 7.92 -34.56 14.03
N ASP A 37 6.62 -34.76 13.89
CA ASP A 37 5.91 -34.82 12.61
C ASP A 37 5.93 -33.47 11.85
N TYR A 38 6.77 -33.37 10.81
CA TYR A 38 6.83 -32.21 9.90
C TYR A 38 5.56 -32.00 9.03
N LYS A 39 4.43 -32.66 9.33
CA LYS A 39 3.21 -32.64 8.50
C LYS A 39 2.07 -31.74 8.96
N TYR A 40 2.10 -31.21 10.18
CA TYR A 40 1.18 -30.16 10.62
C TYR A 40 1.96 -29.03 11.29
N GLY A 41 2.32 -28.02 10.50
CA GLY A 41 2.94 -26.80 11.00
C GLY A 41 2.05 -26.11 12.03
N ARG A 42 2.65 -25.55 13.09
CA ARG A 42 1.95 -24.78 14.14
C ARG A 42 0.97 -23.77 13.52
N GLN A 43 -0.32 -23.98 13.73
CA GLN A 43 -1.31 -22.92 13.71
C GLN A 43 -1.06 -22.02 14.94
N GLY A 44 -0.11 -21.10 14.82
CA GLY A 44 0.44 -20.39 15.99
C GLY A 44 1.52 -19.35 15.68
N ALA A 45 1.47 -18.74 14.49
CA ALA A 45 2.19 -17.52 14.16
C ALA A 45 1.30 -16.70 13.22
N GLU A 46 0.23 -16.15 13.79
CA GLU A 46 -0.65 -15.22 13.10
C GLU A 46 0.22 -14.02 12.64
N HIS A 47 0.38 -13.83 11.32
CA HIS A 47 1.29 -12.81 10.75
C HIS A 47 0.71 -11.40 10.94
N HIS A 48 0.73 -10.91 12.17
CA HIS A 48 0.14 -9.61 12.53
C HIS A 48 0.92 -8.47 11.89
N CYS A 49 0.31 -7.85 10.88
CA CYS A 49 0.68 -6.50 10.47
C CYS A 49 0.61 -5.57 11.68
N THR A 50 1.74 -4.94 12.03
CA THR A 50 1.83 -3.94 13.11
C THR A 50 1.05 -2.67 12.76
N TRP A 51 1.00 -2.32 11.48
CA TRP A 51 0.19 -1.24 10.92
C TRP A 51 -1.28 -1.63 10.79
N LYS A 52 -2.20 -0.67 11.03
CA LYS A 52 -3.65 -0.88 10.88
C LYS A 52 -4.22 -0.33 9.57
N CYS A 53 -3.55 0.65 8.97
CA CYS A 53 -4.00 1.31 7.75
C CYS A 53 -2.83 1.67 6.84
N VAL A 54 -3.17 1.96 5.59
CA VAL A 54 -2.27 2.37 4.51
C VAL A 54 -2.72 3.72 3.96
N LEU A 55 -1.78 4.50 3.46
CA LEU A 55 -2.08 5.63 2.57
C LEU A 55 -1.95 5.15 1.13
N PHE A 56 -3.01 5.22 0.34
CA PHE A 56 -2.89 5.16 -1.10
C PHE A 56 -2.67 6.58 -1.62
N THR A 57 -1.52 6.82 -2.25
CA THR A 57 -1.04 8.14 -2.62
C THR A 57 -1.01 8.29 -4.13
N LEU A 58 -1.74 9.27 -4.65
CA LEU A 58 -1.72 9.68 -6.05
C LEU A 58 -1.05 11.05 -6.19
N GLN A 59 -0.28 11.25 -7.26
CA GLN A 59 0.41 12.50 -7.58
C GLN A 59 0.00 13.04 -8.95
N TRP A 60 -0.14 14.36 -9.04
CA TRP A 60 -0.43 15.08 -10.27
C TRP A 60 0.89 15.50 -10.94
N PRO A 61 1.15 15.08 -12.19
CA PRO A 61 2.44 15.31 -12.83
C PRO A 61 2.86 16.79 -12.93
N GLY A 62 1.93 17.69 -13.26
CA GLY A 62 2.22 19.13 -13.35
C GLY A 62 2.68 19.73 -12.01
N GLY A 63 1.98 19.41 -10.92
CA GLY A 63 2.36 19.85 -9.58
C GLY A 63 3.62 19.17 -9.05
N PHE A 64 3.82 17.88 -9.37
CA PHE A 64 5.03 17.15 -8.98
C PHE A 64 6.28 17.82 -9.57
N CYS A 65 6.21 18.29 -10.81
CA CYS A 65 7.34 18.97 -11.43
C CYS A 65 7.70 20.30 -10.76
N GLN A 66 6.71 21.07 -10.28
CA GLN A 66 6.97 22.28 -9.48
C GLN A 66 7.73 21.94 -8.19
N SER A 67 7.43 20.79 -7.56
CA SER A 67 8.07 20.36 -6.31
C SER A 67 9.60 20.24 -6.41
N LEU A 68 10.16 20.03 -7.60
CA LEU A 68 11.59 19.75 -7.78
C LEU A 68 12.47 21.00 -7.79
N ASN A 69 11.90 22.19 -7.99
CA ASN A 69 12.61 23.47 -8.11
C ASN A 69 13.82 23.44 -9.08
N ASN A 70 13.78 22.55 -10.09
CA ASN A 70 14.86 22.34 -11.06
C ASN A 70 14.33 21.68 -12.35
N GLU A 71 14.33 22.45 -13.45
CA GLU A 71 13.82 22.04 -14.77
C GLU A 71 14.55 20.82 -15.37
N SER A 72 15.82 20.66 -15.02
CA SER A 72 16.63 19.53 -15.52
C SER A 72 16.24 18.18 -14.92
N LEU A 73 15.42 18.15 -13.86
CA LEU A 73 15.05 16.91 -13.16
C LEU A 73 13.71 16.32 -13.58
N CYS A 74 12.70 17.13 -13.93
CA CYS A 74 11.36 16.58 -14.24
C CYS A 74 11.20 16.10 -15.70
N ARG A 75 10.37 15.08 -15.90
CA ARG A 75 9.85 14.64 -17.20
C ARG A 75 8.46 14.02 -17.01
N ILE A 76 7.47 14.48 -17.76
CA ILE A 76 6.15 13.84 -17.84
C ILE A 76 6.11 13.02 -19.15
N PRO A 77 6.03 11.68 -19.11
CA PRO A 77 5.94 10.87 -20.33
C PRO A 77 4.71 11.24 -21.17
N GLN A 78 4.81 11.17 -22.51
CA GLN A 78 3.78 11.65 -23.44
C GLN A 78 2.41 10.94 -23.31
N ASN A 79 2.41 9.72 -22.78
CA ASN A 79 1.18 8.96 -22.50
C ASN A 79 0.52 9.32 -21.16
N VAL A 80 1.09 10.22 -20.36
CA VAL A 80 0.69 10.46 -18.96
C VAL A 80 -0.05 11.79 -18.84
N ASN A 81 -1.37 11.75 -19.05
CA ASN A 81 -2.27 12.91 -19.07
C ASN A 81 -3.18 13.00 -17.84
N ASN A 82 -2.92 12.21 -16.79
CA ASN A 82 -3.82 12.03 -15.65
C ASN A 82 -3.00 11.84 -14.35
N TRP A 83 -3.67 11.83 -13.19
CA TRP A 83 -3.11 11.45 -11.89
C TRP A 83 -2.40 10.09 -11.98
N THR A 84 -1.21 10.02 -11.39
CA THR A 84 -0.37 8.81 -11.34
C THR A 84 -0.24 8.30 -9.92
N ILE A 85 0.06 7.02 -9.74
CA ILE A 85 0.36 6.43 -8.45
C ILE A 85 1.73 6.94 -7.98
N HIS A 86 1.82 7.34 -6.71
CA HIS A 86 3.10 7.48 -6.01
C HIS A 86 3.38 6.20 -5.22
N GLY A 87 2.43 5.72 -4.41
CA GLY A 87 2.54 4.42 -3.74
C GLY A 87 1.42 4.07 -2.77
N LEU A 88 1.53 2.89 -2.15
CA LEU A 88 0.62 2.36 -1.14
C LEU A 88 1.42 2.08 0.15
N TRP A 89 1.26 2.93 1.16
CA TRP A 89 2.21 3.04 2.26
C TRP A 89 1.60 2.61 3.60
N PRO A 90 1.98 1.44 4.14
CA PRO A 90 1.69 1.05 5.52
C PRO A 90 2.11 2.10 6.53
N LEU A 91 1.16 2.62 7.31
CA LEU A 91 1.45 3.70 8.24
C LEU A 91 2.38 3.22 9.37
N LYS A 92 3.40 4.06 9.65
CA LYS A 92 4.51 3.79 10.60
C LYS A 92 5.34 2.53 10.32
N SER A 93 5.15 1.87 9.17
CA SER A 93 5.91 0.67 8.79
C SER A 93 6.62 0.92 7.45
N LYS A 94 7.95 0.99 7.49
CA LYS A 94 8.80 1.17 6.31
C LYS A 94 10.07 0.32 6.42
N ASP A 95 10.68 0.02 5.28
CA ASP A 95 11.96 -0.69 5.16
C ASP A 95 11.97 -2.05 5.89
N CYS A 96 10.83 -2.76 5.93
CA CYS A 96 10.63 -3.93 6.79
C CYS A 96 11.43 -5.19 6.40
N CYS A 97 11.88 -5.29 5.14
CA CYS A 97 12.74 -6.39 4.66
C CYS A 97 13.47 -5.97 3.39
N ASP A 98 14.73 -5.53 3.53
CA ASP A 98 15.68 -5.46 2.41
C ASP A 98 16.05 -6.85 1.86
N CYS A 99 15.69 -7.91 2.60
CA CYS A 99 15.84 -9.31 2.25
C CYS A 99 14.97 -9.79 1.07
N TRP A 100 13.99 -9.00 0.62
CA TRP A 100 13.08 -9.39 -0.48
C TRP A 100 13.24 -8.43 -1.68
N PRO A 101 14.31 -8.58 -2.48
CA PRO A 101 14.51 -7.78 -3.67
C PRO A 101 13.42 -8.05 -4.72
N MET A 102 13.18 -7.05 -5.57
CA MET A 102 12.27 -7.13 -6.71
C MET A 102 13.06 -7.06 -8.03
N PHE A 103 12.66 -7.89 -8.98
CA PHE A 103 13.22 -8.04 -10.32
C PHE A 103 12.18 -7.69 -11.39
N HIS A 104 12.61 -7.44 -12.63
CA HIS A 104 11.69 -7.12 -13.74
C HIS A 104 10.64 -8.23 -13.98
N SER A 105 11.02 -9.50 -13.79
CA SER A 105 10.14 -10.67 -13.91
C SER A 105 8.93 -10.62 -12.96
N ASP A 106 9.05 -9.94 -11.81
CA ASP A 106 7.97 -9.91 -10.80
C ASP A 106 6.81 -8.99 -11.20
N VAL A 107 7.00 -8.15 -12.23
CA VAL A 107 6.01 -7.16 -12.70
C VAL A 107 5.86 -7.14 -14.23
N GLN A 108 6.47 -8.11 -14.94
CA GLN A 108 6.51 -8.14 -16.40
C GLN A 108 5.11 -8.14 -17.04
N GLU A 109 4.14 -8.85 -16.46
CA GLU A 109 2.76 -8.86 -16.94
C GLU A 109 2.01 -7.53 -16.71
N LEU A 110 2.53 -6.65 -15.84
CA LEU A 110 1.93 -5.36 -15.48
C LEU A 110 2.67 -4.17 -16.12
N GLU A 111 3.76 -4.39 -16.85
CA GLU A 111 4.72 -3.34 -17.21
C GLU A 111 4.08 -2.23 -18.06
N ALA A 112 3.09 -2.55 -18.90
CA ALA A 112 2.32 -1.57 -19.67
C ALA A 112 1.47 -0.65 -18.75
N GLU A 113 0.61 -1.24 -17.90
CA GLU A 113 -0.24 -0.50 -16.96
C GLU A 113 0.59 0.32 -15.96
N LEU A 114 1.69 -0.25 -15.43
CA LEU A 114 2.59 0.47 -14.53
C LEU A 114 3.34 1.62 -15.24
N THR A 115 3.64 1.50 -16.54
CA THR A 115 4.27 2.57 -17.32
C THR A 115 3.31 3.73 -17.57
N GLU A 116 2.01 3.46 -17.70
CA GLU A 116 0.98 4.50 -17.85
C GLU A 116 0.57 5.13 -16.51
N HIS A 117 0.31 4.30 -15.50
CA HIS A 117 -0.32 4.73 -14.25
C HIS A 117 0.65 4.95 -13.09
N TRP A 118 1.87 4.42 -13.14
CA TRP A 118 2.90 4.60 -12.10
C TRP A 118 4.29 4.99 -12.67
N PRO A 119 4.39 5.92 -13.65
CA PRO A 119 5.68 6.30 -14.22
C PRO A 119 6.61 6.97 -13.20
N SER A 120 7.93 6.85 -13.42
CA SER A 120 8.86 7.82 -12.82
C SER A 120 8.78 9.15 -13.58
N LEU A 121 8.46 10.21 -12.84
CA LEU A 121 8.45 11.60 -13.33
C LEU A 121 9.84 12.28 -13.24
N LEU A 122 10.87 11.55 -12.78
CA LEU A 122 12.26 12.02 -12.69
C LEU A 122 13.07 11.54 -13.90
N LYS A 123 13.80 12.45 -14.56
CA LYS A 123 14.78 12.12 -15.62
C LYS A 123 15.92 11.22 -15.12
N THR A 124 16.27 11.32 -13.83
CA THR A 124 17.38 10.60 -13.19
C THR A 124 17.02 9.20 -12.67
N LYS A 125 15.75 8.78 -12.77
CA LYS A 125 15.26 7.50 -12.23
C LYS A 125 14.30 6.85 -13.22
N SER A 126 14.54 5.59 -13.60
CA SER A 126 13.59 4.82 -14.42
C SER A 126 12.35 4.42 -13.61
N SER A 127 11.24 4.14 -14.28
CA SER A 127 10.01 3.67 -13.61
C SER A 127 10.27 2.39 -12.81
N PHE A 128 11.01 1.42 -13.34
CA PHE A 128 11.37 0.22 -12.58
C PHE A 128 12.24 0.50 -11.34
N GLN A 129 13.19 1.44 -11.41
CA GLN A 129 13.95 1.85 -10.22
C GLN A 129 13.03 2.47 -9.15
N PHE A 130 12.03 3.26 -9.57
CA PHE A 130 11.02 3.83 -8.68
C PHE A 130 10.13 2.72 -8.06
N TRP A 131 9.55 1.83 -8.86
CA TRP A 131 8.75 0.69 -8.36
C TRP A 131 9.54 -0.17 -7.37
N ARG A 132 10.82 -0.45 -7.66
CA ARG A 132 11.69 -1.23 -6.76
C ARG A 132 11.96 -0.52 -5.44
N GLU A 133 12.08 0.80 -5.44
CA GLU A 133 12.17 1.59 -4.20
C GLU A 133 10.86 1.55 -3.40
N GLU A 134 9.71 1.68 -4.06
CA GLU A 134 8.38 1.61 -3.40
C GLU A 134 8.11 0.23 -2.81
N TRP A 135 8.48 -0.85 -3.52
CA TRP A 135 8.43 -2.21 -2.97
C TRP A 135 9.33 -2.35 -1.74
N ARG A 136 10.60 -1.95 -1.82
CA ARG A 136 11.58 -2.09 -0.72
C ARG A 136 11.18 -1.27 0.51
N LYS A 137 10.74 -0.02 0.30
CA LYS A 137 10.33 0.89 1.39
C LYS A 137 8.98 0.54 1.99
N HIS A 138 8.01 0.10 1.19
CA HIS A 138 6.60 0.03 1.60
C HIS A 138 5.93 -1.32 1.28
N GLY A 139 6.09 -1.84 0.07
CA GLY A 139 5.44 -3.10 -0.35
C GLY A 139 5.81 -4.31 0.51
N ALA A 140 7.09 -4.47 0.87
CA ALA A 140 7.53 -5.54 1.76
C ALA A 140 6.91 -5.46 3.18
N CYS A 141 6.55 -4.26 3.66
CA CYS A 141 5.80 -4.08 4.91
C CYS A 141 4.32 -4.46 4.77
N ALA A 142 3.75 -4.34 3.56
CA ALA A 142 2.36 -4.68 3.28
C ALA A 142 2.13 -6.20 3.13
N ALA A 143 3.21 -6.96 2.87
CA ALA A 143 3.17 -8.39 2.52
C ALA A 143 2.64 -9.34 3.61
N CYS A 144 2.36 -8.85 4.82
CA CYS A 144 1.63 -9.57 5.87
C CYS A 144 0.12 -9.68 5.58
N VAL A 145 -0.42 -8.93 4.60
CA VAL A 145 -1.81 -9.05 4.14
C VAL A 145 -1.89 -9.98 2.93
N GLU A 146 -2.83 -10.93 2.98
CA GLU A 146 -3.15 -11.77 1.83
C GLU A 146 -3.62 -10.91 0.65
N GLY A 147 -3.00 -11.08 -0.52
CA GLY A 147 -3.25 -10.23 -1.69
C GLY A 147 -2.32 -9.02 -1.80
N LEU A 148 -1.44 -8.78 -0.84
CA LEU A 148 -0.28 -7.87 -0.95
C LEU A 148 1.06 -8.62 -0.78
N ASN A 149 1.01 -9.94 -0.60
CA ASN A 149 2.11 -10.82 -0.21
C ASN A 149 3.06 -11.25 -1.37
N SER A 150 3.27 -10.38 -2.36
CA SER A 150 4.34 -10.44 -3.35
C SER A 150 4.43 -9.11 -4.11
N PRO A 151 5.54 -8.79 -4.82
CA PRO A 151 5.61 -7.58 -5.63
C PRO A 151 4.45 -7.52 -6.64
N LEU A 152 4.25 -8.60 -7.42
CA LEU A 152 3.16 -8.69 -8.40
C LEU A 152 1.79 -8.34 -7.80
N ARG A 153 1.45 -8.96 -6.66
CA ARG A 153 0.16 -8.74 -5.99
C ARG A 153 0.01 -7.32 -5.46
N TYR A 154 1.08 -6.76 -4.87
CA TYR A 154 1.10 -5.37 -4.42
C TYR A 154 0.87 -4.39 -5.57
N PHE A 155 1.54 -4.56 -6.72
CA PHE A 155 1.34 -3.68 -7.88
C PHE A 155 -0.04 -3.86 -8.52
N GLN A 156 -0.55 -5.10 -8.65
CA GLN A 156 -1.92 -5.37 -9.10
C GLN A 156 -2.98 -4.68 -8.22
N ILE A 157 -2.81 -4.66 -6.90
CA ILE A 157 -3.73 -3.95 -6.00
C ILE A 157 -3.63 -2.44 -6.18
N CYS A 158 -2.42 -1.87 -6.26
CA CYS A 158 -2.26 -0.43 -6.48
C CYS A 158 -2.90 0.04 -7.81
N LEU A 159 -2.79 -0.74 -8.89
CA LEU A 159 -3.47 -0.48 -10.16
C LEU A 159 -5.00 -0.53 -10.00
N LYS A 160 -5.54 -1.57 -9.33
CA LYS A 160 -6.99 -1.65 -9.03
C LYS A 160 -7.49 -0.44 -8.23
N LEU A 161 -6.74 -0.01 -7.21
CA LEU A 161 -7.07 1.20 -6.43
C LEU A 161 -7.01 2.46 -7.31
N ARG A 162 -6.06 2.56 -8.26
CA ARG A 162 -5.98 3.67 -9.21
C ARG A 162 -7.19 3.73 -10.15
N HIS A 163 -7.71 2.60 -10.60
CA HIS A 163 -8.94 2.56 -11.42
C HIS A 163 -10.20 2.84 -10.59
N GLN A 164 -10.24 2.40 -9.33
CA GLN A 164 -11.34 2.68 -8.41
C GLN A 164 -11.41 4.17 -8.01
N PHE A 165 -10.27 4.80 -7.77
CA PHE A 165 -10.16 6.20 -7.37
C PHE A 165 -9.83 7.09 -8.57
N ASP A 166 -10.78 7.23 -9.49
CA ASP A 166 -10.65 8.12 -10.65
C ASP A 166 -10.89 9.60 -10.28
N ILE A 167 -9.88 10.18 -9.61
CA ILE A 167 -9.91 11.56 -9.12
C ILE A 167 -10.12 12.56 -10.26
N HIS A 168 -9.53 12.34 -11.43
CA HIS A 168 -9.69 13.26 -12.56
C HIS A 168 -11.16 13.38 -12.98
N ARG A 169 -11.84 12.25 -13.14
CA ARG A 169 -13.28 12.24 -13.46
C ARG A 169 -14.12 12.92 -12.37
N LEU A 170 -13.87 12.61 -11.10
CA LEU A 170 -14.63 13.22 -9.98
C LEU A 170 -14.51 14.76 -9.97
N LEU A 171 -13.34 15.28 -10.32
CA LEU A 171 -13.10 16.73 -10.42
C LEU A 171 -13.72 17.32 -11.70
N ASP A 172 -13.60 16.64 -12.85
CA ASP A 172 -14.16 17.08 -14.13
C ASP A 172 -15.70 17.12 -14.11
N ASP A 173 -16.34 16.08 -13.57
CA ASP A 173 -17.79 16.01 -13.31
C ASP A 173 -18.27 17.18 -12.40
N ALA A 174 -17.37 17.79 -11.62
CA ALA A 174 -17.62 18.95 -10.76
C ALA A 174 -17.13 20.30 -11.34
N GLY A 175 -16.58 20.33 -12.56
CA GLY A 175 -16.04 21.55 -13.19
C GLY A 175 -14.73 22.07 -12.55
N ILE A 176 -13.95 21.18 -11.93
CA ILE A 176 -12.62 21.43 -11.35
C ILE A 176 -11.57 20.86 -12.32
N THR A 177 -11.17 21.65 -13.30
CA THR A 177 -10.21 21.25 -14.33
C THR A 177 -8.85 21.91 -14.12
N PRO A 178 -7.76 21.36 -14.69
CA PRO A 178 -6.46 22.01 -14.63
C PRO A 178 -6.51 23.41 -15.28
N SER A 179 -5.92 24.42 -14.64
CA SER A 179 -5.97 25.81 -15.07
C SER A 179 -4.73 26.59 -14.64
N CYS A 180 -4.34 27.57 -15.45
CA CYS A 180 -3.31 28.57 -15.15
C CYS A 180 -3.88 29.79 -14.41
N ASP A 181 -5.17 30.08 -14.59
CA ASP A 181 -5.80 31.35 -14.17
C ASP A 181 -6.78 31.17 -13.00
N ARG A 182 -7.41 29.98 -12.88
CA ARG A 182 -8.34 29.66 -11.80
C ARG A 182 -7.63 28.85 -10.72
N PRO A 183 -7.30 29.45 -9.56
CA PRO A 183 -6.99 28.69 -8.38
C PRO A 183 -8.29 28.20 -7.71
N TYR A 184 -8.16 27.14 -6.91
CA TYR A 184 -9.23 26.47 -6.19
C TYR A 184 -9.00 26.58 -4.69
N LYS A 185 -10.06 26.36 -3.89
CA LYS A 185 -9.92 26.26 -2.43
C LYS A 185 -9.88 24.81 -1.96
N VAL A 186 -9.25 24.59 -0.81
CA VAL A 186 -9.27 23.28 -0.12
C VAL A 186 -10.70 22.83 0.17
N GLU A 187 -11.58 23.73 0.61
CA GLU A 187 -13.00 23.41 0.90
C GLU A 187 -13.79 22.94 -0.34
N GLU A 188 -13.51 23.52 -1.52
CA GLU A 188 -14.16 23.20 -2.79
C GLU A 188 -13.75 21.80 -3.27
N VAL A 189 -12.44 21.54 -3.33
CA VAL A 189 -11.89 20.26 -3.79
C VAL A 189 -12.16 19.14 -2.79
N HIS A 190 -12.05 19.40 -1.48
CA HIS A 190 -12.37 18.41 -0.45
C HIS A 190 -13.84 18.02 -0.47
N GLY A 191 -14.76 18.97 -0.66
CA GLY A 191 -16.20 18.70 -0.76
C GLY A 191 -16.59 17.77 -1.92
N VAL A 192 -15.84 17.80 -3.03
CA VAL A 192 -16.02 16.87 -4.18
C VAL A 192 -15.42 15.49 -3.89
N LEU A 193 -14.25 15.44 -3.25
CA LEU A 193 -13.49 14.19 -3.09
C LEU A 193 -13.88 13.37 -1.86
N ALA A 194 -14.22 14.01 -0.74
CA ALA A 194 -14.48 13.34 0.54
C ALA A 194 -15.57 12.25 0.48
N PRO A 195 -16.70 12.41 -0.24
CA PRO A 195 -17.73 11.36 -0.36
C PRO A 195 -17.23 10.05 -1.00
N HIS A 196 -16.13 10.10 -1.76
CA HIS A 196 -15.58 8.96 -2.50
C HIS A 196 -14.27 8.43 -1.90
N LEU A 197 -13.49 9.31 -1.27
CA LEU A 197 -12.11 9.07 -0.84
C LEU A 197 -11.95 9.17 0.69
N GLY A 198 -13.02 9.50 1.41
CA GLY A 198 -13.11 9.60 2.86
C GLY A 198 -12.72 10.99 3.39
N ASP A 199 -13.41 11.44 4.44
CA ASP A 199 -13.27 12.79 5.02
C ASP A 199 -11.83 13.16 5.44
N LYS A 200 -11.00 12.14 5.71
CA LYS A 200 -9.61 12.27 6.16
C LYS A 200 -8.58 12.23 5.03
N LEU A 201 -8.99 12.39 3.77
CA LEU A 201 -8.05 12.54 2.65
C LEU A 201 -7.17 13.77 2.85
N GLU A 202 -5.89 13.67 2.49
CA GLU A 202 -4.93 14.78 2.60
C GLU A 202 -4.64 15.35 1.21
N ILE A 203 -5.05 16.60 0.97
CA ILE A 203 -4.68 17.39 -0.21
C ILE A 203 -3.33 18.05 0.07
N GLN A 204 -2.31 17.74 -0.72
CA GLN A 204 -0.94 18.22 -0.51
C GLN A 204 -0.47 19.18 -1.61
N CYS A 205 0.01 20.34 -1.17
CA CYS A 205 0.55 21.40 -2.01
C CYS A 205 2.07 21.47 -1.87
N VAL A 206 2.70 22.07 -2.87
CA VAL A 206 4.04 22.64 -2.81
C VAL A 206 3.92 24.15 -3.00
N THR A 207 4.89 24.89 -2.49
CA THR A 207 5.04 26.32 -2.81
C THR A 207 5.98 26.44 -4.02
N ASP A 208 5.52 27.08 -5.10
CA ASP A 208 6.32 27.28 -6.32
C ASP A 208 7.34 28.44 -6.18
N ASP A 209 8.09 28.73 -7.24
CA ASP A 209 9.09 29.79 -7.28
C ASP A 209 8.49 31.22 -7.18
N LYS A 210 7.19 31.35 -7.45
CA LYS A 210 6.39 32.59 -7.33
C LYS A 210 5.71 32.71 -5.97
N GLY A 211 5.87 31.73 -5.07
CA GLY A 211 5.22 31.69 -3.75
C GLY A 211 3.77 31.20 -3.77
N GLN A 212 3.30 30.64 -4.88
CA GLN A 212 1.94 30.15 -5.05
C GLN A 212 1.81 28.71 -4.52
N GLN A 213 0.64 28.38 -3.99
CA GLN A 213 0.31 27.01 -3.63
C GLN A 213 -0.06 26.23 -4.89
N VAL A 214 0.59 25.09 -5.12
CA VAL A 214 0.33 24.21 -6.27
C VAL A 214 0.00 22.81 -5.76
N TRP A 215 -1.16 22.29 -6.15
CA TRP A 215 -1.57 20.93 -5.78
C TRP A 215 -0.77 19.89 -6.57
N PHE A 216 -0.04 19.02 -5.85
CA PHE A 216 0.79 17.98 -6.47
C PHE A 216 0.43 16.56 -6.04
N GLN A 217 -0.25 16.37 -4.90
CA GLN A 217 -0.48 15.05 -4.34
C GLN A 217 -1.76 14.97 -3.51
N VAL A 218 -2.35 13.78 -3.48
CA VAL A 218 -3.51 13.44 -2.66
C VAL A 218 -3.29 12.06 -2.02
N LYS A 219 -3.56 11.96 -0.72
CA LYS A 219 -3.43 10.71 0.04
C LYS A 219 -4.79 10.27 0.55
N ILE A 220 -5.07 8.99 0.38
CA ILE A 220 -6.34 8.34 0.69
C ILE A 220 -6.08 7.35 1.81
N GLY A 221 -6.67 7.58 2.99
CA GLY A 221 -6.52 6.67 4.12
C GLY A 221 -7.42 5.45 3.96
N LEU A 222 -6.82 4.26 3.85
CA LEU A 222 -7.52 2.99 3.76
C LEU A 222 -7.20 2.08 4.95
N SER A 223 -8.20 1.37 5.45
CA SER A 223 -8.00 0.28 6.43
C SER A 223 -7.11 -0.85 5.87
N ARG A 224 -6.68 -1.78 6.73
CA ARG A 224 -5.89 -2.97 6.34
C ARG A 224 -6.55 -3.82 5.25
N ASN A 225 -7.88 -3.90 5.22
CA ASN A 225 -8.66 -4.58 4.18
C ASN A 225 -9.04 -3.64 3.01
N LEU A 226 -8.31 -2.55 2.82
CA LEU A 226 -8.43 -1.60 1.70
C LEU A 226 -9.79 -0.90 1.58
N THR A 227 -10.53 -0.80 2.69
CA THR A 227 -11.79 -0.03 2.74
C THR A 227 -11.45 1.45 2.94
N VAL A 228 -12.21 2.34 2.28
CA VAL A 228 -12.07 3.80 2.44
C VAL A 228 -12.31 4.21 3.89
N GLY A 229 -11.45 5.07 4.40
CA GLY A 229 -11.47 5.55 5.77
C GLY A 229 -10.54 4.74 6.68
N CYS A 230 -9.91 5.46 7.60
CA CYS A 230 -9.20 4.87 8.71
C CYS A 230 -9.19 5.82 9.92
N ASP A 231 -9.60 5.30 11.07
CA ASP A 231 -9.53 6.02 12.34
C ASP A 231 -8.19 5.86 13.03
N HIS A 232 -7.23 6.66 12.55
CA HIS A 232 -5.98 6.92 13.24
C HIS A 232 -6.07 8.20 14.09
N HIS A 233 -6.43 8.06 15.36
CA HIS A 233 -6.20 9.12 16.34
C HIS A 233 -4.70 9.26 16.59
N GLY A 234 -4.10 10.37 16.12
CA GLY A 234 -2.74 10.80 16.48
C GLY A 234 -1.62 10.48 15.47
N ASP A 235 -1.93 9.91 14.31
CA ASP A 235 -0.89 9.41 13.39
C ASP A 235 -0.67 10.33 12.20
N ALA A 236 0.10 11.41 12.42
CA ALA A 236 0.80 12.05 11.33
C ALA A 236 1.68 11.01 10.61
N ALA A 237 1.80 11.13 9.28
CA ALA A 237 2.66 10.25 8.49
C ALA A 237 4.08 10.21 9.09
N ALA A 238 4.68 9.01 9.09
CA ALA A 238 5.96 8.79 9.76
C ALA A 238 7.00 9.82 9.29
N GLY A 239 7.52 10.59 10.25
CA GLY A 239 8.47 11.66 9.95
C GLY A 239 9.71 11.17 9.19
N PRO A 240 10.41 12.09 8.51
CA PRO A 240 11.66 11.81 7.83
C PRO A 240 12.60 10.96 8.71
N GLY A 241 13.06 9.83 8.19
CA GLY A 241 14.12 9.06 8.83
C GLY A 241 15.46 9.79 8.75
N PRO A 242 16.49 9.37 9.50
CA PRO A 242 17.84 9.91 9.35
C PRO A 242 18.29 9.80 7.88
N GLY A 243 18.71 10.91 7.28
CA GLY A 243 19.15 10.98 5.87
C GLY A 243 18.11 11.50 4.86
N TRP A 244 16.95 11.99 5.31
CA TRP A 244 15.99 12.65 4.42
C TRP A 244 16.42 14.08 4.03
N TYR A 245 16.36 14.38 2.74
CA TYR A 245 15.95 15.71 2.29
C TYR A 245 14.46 15.88 2.65
N PRO A 246 14.02 17.03 3.20
CA PRO A 246 12.61 17.24 3.47
C PRO A 246 11.83 17.13 2.15
N SER A 247 10.69 16.43 2.18
CA SER A 247 9.77 16.51 1.05
C SER A 247 9.29 17.98 0.98
N PRO A 248 9.36 18.62 -0.20
CA PRO A 248 8.91 20.00 -0.37
C PRO A 248 7.39 20.15 -0.23
N GLY A 249 6.66 19.02 -0.23
CA GLY A 249 5.21 18.98 -0.09
C GLY A 249 4.72 19.06 1.35
N HIS A 250 3.65 19.82 1.55
CA HIS A 250 2.94 19.99 2.81
C HIS A 250 1.42 19.91 2.57
N PRO A 251 0.58 19.76 3.61
CA PRO A 251 -0.87 19.95 3.45
C PRO A 251 -1.16 21.33 2.83
N CYS A 252 -2.09 21.40 1.88
CA CYS A 252 -2.53 22.67 1.31
C CYS A 252 -3.10 23.57 2.43
N PRO A 253 -2.68 24.85 2.54
CA PRO A 253 -3.18 25.73 3.59
C PRO A 253 -4.70 25.94 3.46
N PRO A 254 -5.51 25.74 4.51
CA PRO A 254 -6.96 25.86 4.39
C PRO A 254 -7.48 27.27 4.02
N GLY A 255 -6.69 28.31 4.31
CA GLY A 255 -7.04 29.71 4.04
C GLY A 255 -6.52 30.25 2.71
N ASP A 256 -5.57 29.57 2.06
CA ASP A 256 -4.94 30.03 0.82
C ASP A 256 -5.48 29.24 -0.37
N PRO A 257 -5.80 29.89 -1.50
CA PRO A 257 -6.18 29.20 -2.72
C PRO A 257 -4.94 28.59 -3.39
N PHE A 258 -5.11 27.46 -4.09
CA PHE A 258 -4.04 26.74 -4.78
C PHE A 258 -4.35 26.49 -6.25
N TYR A 259 -3.32 26.37 -7.06
CA TYR A 259 -3.43 26.06 -8.48
C TYR A 259 -3.41 24.54 -8.71
N TYR A 260 -4.37 24.08 -9.50
CA TYR A 260 -4.33 22.78 -10.15
C TYR A 260 -3.76 23.01 -11.57
N LEU A 261 -2.44 23.08 -11.70
CA LEU A 261 -1.80 23.48 -12.97
C LEU A 261 -1.99 22.41 -14.07
N PRO A 262 -2.10 22.79 -15.35
CA PRO A 262 -2.14 21.83 -16.45
C PRO A 262 -0.84 21.02 -16.59
N ILE A 263 -0.92 19.92 -17.34
CA ILE A 263 0.26 19.14 -17.75
C ILE A 263 0.83 19.76 -19.02
N ASP A 264 2.13 20.06 -19.00
CA ASP A 264 2.93 20.34 -20.18
C ASP A 264 4.04 19.29 -20.26
N HIS A 265 4.09 18.54 -21.36
CA HIS A 265 5.08 17.49 -21.58
C HIS A 265 6.44 18.01 -22.06
N GLU A 266 6.46 19.20 -22.67
CA GLU A 266 7.66 19.84 -23.23
C GLU A 266 8.34 20.72 -22.18
N GLN A 267 7.55 21.49 -21.41
CA GLN A 267 8.00 22.40 -20.37
C GLN A 267 7.30 22.15 -19.01
N PRO A 268 7.55 21.01 -18.33
CA PRO A 268 6.77 20.61 -17.15
C PRO A 268 6.81 21.54 -15.93
N LEU A 269 7.77 22.47 -15.85
CA LEU A 269 7.84 23.49 -14.79
C LEU A 269 7.23 24.84 -15.23
N ARG A 270 6.94 25.04 -16.51
CA ARG A 270 6.30 26.25 -17.03
C ARG A 270 5.02 25.95 -17.82
N PRO A 271 4.06 25.21 -17.23
CA PRO A 271 2.84 24.79 -17.93
C PRO A 271 1.88 25.96 -18.30
N CYS A 272 2.28 27.20 -18.02
CA CYS A 272 1.49 28.42 -18.20
C CYS A 272 2.25 29.56 -18.90
N GLY A 273 3.46 29.29 -19.44
CA GLY A 273 4.35 30.31 -20.03
C GLY A 273 5.41 30.86 -19.07
#